data_AF-A0A6P3G7P8-F1
#
_entry.id   AF-A0A6P3G7P8-F1
#
_cell.length_a   1.000
_cell.length_b   1.000
_cell.length_c   1.000
_cell.angle_alpha   90.00
_cell.angle_beta   90.00
_cell.angle_gamma   90.00
#
_symmetry.space_group_name_H-M   'P 1'
#
loop_
_entity.id
_entity.type
_entity.pdbx_description
1 polymer ?
#
loop_
_entity_poly.entity_id
_entity_poly.type
_entity_poly.pdbx_seq_one_letter_code
_entity_poly.pdbx_strand_id
1 'polypeptide(L)'
;MDKSLLLGLPVLLCCFRGLKGQMGPLAAAVSHLLPYSLAQIIEIIQCRMCHIQFPRQKCSRGRGLCIAVKEEACTTGRIFKYDGTLWLTFRGCLKNCANVNNIKWSVYLVNFRCCRSHDLCNEDI
;
A
#
# COMPACT_ATOMS: atom_id res chain seq x y z
N MET A 1 25.83 3.48 -39.05
CA MET A 1 25.69 2.09 -39.51
C MET A 1 25.97 1.21 -38.32
N ASP A 2 24.95 0.57 -37.75
CA ASP A 2 25.10 -0.67 -36.98
C ASP A 2 23.70 -1.31 -36.85
N LYS A 3 23.40 -2.14 -37.85
CA LYS A 3 22.18 -2.93 -38.03
C LYS A 3 22.39 -4.30 -37.37
N SER A 4 22.60 -4.34 -36.06
CA SER A 4 23.01 -5.59 -35.39
C SER A 4 22.16 -5.99 -34.18
N LEU A 5 21.14 -5.22 -33.79
CA LEU A 5 20.29 -5.52 -32.61
C LEU A 5 18.90 -6.09 -32.92
N LEU A 6 18.59 -6.41 -34.19
CA LEU A 6 17.27 -6.91 -34.60
C LEU A 6 17.23 -8.40 -34.98
N LEU A 7 18.33 -9.14 -34.84
CA LEU A 7 18.42 -10.55 -35.25
C LEU A 7 18.29 -11.58 -34.13
N GLY A 8 18.16 -11.16 -32.86
CA GLY A 8 17.96 -12.07 -31.71
C GLY A 8 16.50 -12.40 -31.39
N LEU A 9 15.54 -11.65 -31.95
CA LEU A 9 14.11 -11.82 -31.69
C LEU A 9 13.36 -12.91 -32.50
N PRO A 10 13.80 -13.39 -33.68
CA PRO A 10 13.00 -14.34 -34.45
C PRO A 10 13.14 -15.81 -34.03
N VAL A 11 14.15 -16.18 -33.23
CA VAL A 11 14.41 -17.59 -32.88
C VAL A 11 13.49 -18.08 -31.75
N LEU A 12 13.03 -17.19 -30.87
CA LEU A 12 12.13 -17.53 -29.75
C LEU A 12 10.66 -17.70 -30.15
N LEU A 13 10.26 -17.26 -31.35
CA LEU A 13 8.89 -17.35 -31.85
C LEU A 13 8.62 -18.61 -32.70
N CYS A 14 9.65 -19.36 -33.11
CA CYS A 14 9.49 -20.58 -33.90
C CYS A 14 9.12 -21.83 -33.07
N CYS A 15 9.15 -21.79 -31.74
CA CYS A 15 8.72 -22.91 -30.90
C CYS A 15 7.19 -22.98 -30.69
N PHE A 16 6.40 -22.01 -31.18
CA PHE A 16 4.96 -21.96 -30.96
C PHE A 16 4.10 -22.50 -32.12
N ARG A 17 4.71 -22.98 -33.21
CA ARG A 17 3.96 -23.55 -34.34
C ARG A 17 4.15 -25.06 -34.44
N GLY A 18 3.49 -25.79 -33.55
CA GLY A 18 3.48 -27.24 -33.64
C GLY A 18 2.80 -27.98 -32.50
N LEU A 19 1.60 -27.57 -32.06
CA LEU A 19 0.71 -28.52 -31.38
C LEU A 19 -0.76 -28.09 -31.57
N LYS A 20 -1.35 -28.54 -32.68
CA LYS A 20 -2.79 -28.77 -32.79
C LYS A 20 -3.07 -30.04 -31.99
N GLY A 21 -3.69 -29.94 -30.82
CA GLY A 21 -4.13 -31.12 -30.08
C GLY A 21 -4.40 -30.90 -28.59
N GLN A 22 -5.69 -30.92 -28.24
CA GLN A 22 -6.28 -31.16 -26.92
C GLN A 22 -6.01 -30.19 -25.75
N MET A 23 -7.13 -29.67 -25.26
CA MET A 23 -7.30 -28.85 -24.05
C MET A 23 -7.17 -29.73 -22.79
N GLY A 24 -6.19 -29.42 -21.93
CA GLY A 24 -6.09 -29.84 -20.52
C GLY A 24 -4.91 -30.77 -20.17
N PRO A 25 -4.37 -30.77 -18.92
CA PRO A 25 -4.32 -29.76 -17.86
C PRO A 25 -2.85 -29.37 -17.56
N LEU A 26 -2.29 -28.42 -18.31
CA LEU A 26 -0.91 -27.93 -18.11
C LEU A 26 -0.77 -26.88 -17.00
N ALA A 27 -1.87 -26.52 -16.33
CA ALA A 27 -1.86 -25.60 -15.19
C ALA A 27 -1.18 -26.19 -13.92
N ALA A 28 -0.90 -27.49 -13.89
CA ALA A 28 -0.34 -28.16 -12.72
C ALA A 28 1.20 -28.24 -12.67
N ALA A 29 1.91 -27.98 -13.77
CA ALA A 29 3.36 -28.22 -13.85
C ALA A 29 4.24 -26.98 -13.58
N VAL A 30 3.66 -25.78 -13.49
CA VAL A 30 4.43 -24.53 -13.29
C VAL A 30 4.58 -24.17 -11.81
N SER A 31 3.88 -24.89 -10.91
CA SER A 31 3.90 -24.63 -9.46
C SER A 31 5.16 -25.13 -8.74
N HIS A 32 6.08 -25.83 -9.42
CA HIS A 32 7.20 -26.53 -8.78
C HIS A 32 8.59 -25.93 -9.03
N LEU A 33 8.71 -24.77 -9.70
CA LEU A 33 10.01 -24.13 -9.99
C LEU A 33 10.20 -22.72 -9.40
N LEU A 34 9.32 -22.26 -8.52
CA LEU A 34 9.61 -21.06 -7.73
C LEU A 34 10.37 -21.47 -6.46
N PRO A 35 11.62 -21.00 -6.27
CA PRO A 35 12.35 -21.27 -5.05
C PRO A 35 11.56 -20.72 -3.87
N TYR A 36 11.49 -21.53 -2.82
CA TYR A 36 10.78 -21.37 -1.55
C TYR A 36 11.16 -20.10 -0.73
N SER A 37 11.69 -19.05 -1.35
CA SER A 37 12.32 -17.89 -0.72
C SER A 37 11.79 -16.51 -1.16
N LEU A 38 10.79 -16.41 -2.04
CA LEU A 38 10.18 -15.13 -2.47
C LEU A 38 8.83 -14.80 -1.81
N ALA A 39 8.30 -15.70 -0.99
CA ALA A 39 7.00 -15.55 -0.35
C ALA A 39 7.11 -15.54 1.19
N GLN A 40 8.03 -14.75 1.74
CA GLN A 40 7.53 -13.93 2.86
C GLN A 40 6.41 -13.13 2.22
N ILE A 41 5.16 -13.48 2.51
CA ILE A 41 4.00 -12.66 2.14
C ILE A 41 4.26 -11.34 2.88
N ILE A 42 4.96 -10.41 2.22
CA ILE A 42 5.09 -9.05 2.71
C ILE A 42 3.69 -8.51 2.52
N GLU A 43 2.89 -8.56 3.58
CA GLU A 43 1.54 -8.00 3.62
C GLU A 43 1.65 -6.48 3.46
N ILE A 44 1.94 -5.99 2.26
CA ILE A 44 1.91 -4.56 1.97
C ILE A 44 0.46 -4.12 1.87
N ILE A 45 0.14 -2.96 2.44
CA ILE A 45 -1.19 -2.34 2.30
C ILE A 45 -1.05 -0.91 1.83
N GLN A 46 -1.99 -0.44 1.04
CA GLN A 46 -2.10 0.96 0.63
C GLN A 46 -2.89 1.75 1.68
N CYS A 47 -2.44 2.96 2.00
CA CYS A 47 -3.13 3.84 2.95
C CYS A 47 -3.43 5.20 2.32
N ARG A 48 -4.53 5.82 2.73
CA ARG A 48 -4.82 7.20 2.36
C ARG A 48 -3.86 8.15 3.06
N MET A 49 -3.26 9.05 2.30
CA MET A 49 -2.53 10.19 2.83
C MET A 49 -3.36 11.47 2.78
N CYS A 50 -3.30 12.21 3.88
CA CYS A 50 -3.64 13.61 3.95
C CYS A 50 -2.86 14.25 5.11
N HIS A 51 -1.97 15.19 4.84
CA HIS A 51 -1.19 15.82 5.90
C HIS A 51 -1.99 16.85 6.70
N ILE A 52 -2.94 17.54 6.05
CA ILE A 52 -3.72 18.62 6.66
C ILE A 52 -5.15 18.53 6.17
N GLN A 53 -6.07 18.23 7.08
CA GLN A 53 -7.51 18.32 6.86
C GLN A 53 -8.18 19.06 8.02
N PHE A 54 -8.81 20.19 7.70
CA PHE A 54 -9.63 20.94 8.66
C PHE A 54 -11.05 20.34 8.79
N PRO A 55 -11.74 20.57 9.92
CA PRO A 55 -13.10 20.09 10.12
C PRO A 55 -14.02 20.49 8.96
N ARG A 56 -14.80 19.52 8.46
CA ARG A 56 -15.77 19.69 7.36
C ARG A 56 -15.16 20.16 6.03
N GLN A 57 -13.84 20.14 5.90
CA GLN A 57 -13.16 20.44 4.65
C GLN A 57 -12.57 19.17 4.03
N LYS A 58 -12.36 19.22 2.70
CA LYS A 58 -11.55 18.23 2.00
C LYS A 58 -10.09 18.36 2.44
N CYS A 59 -9.29 17.33 2.17
CA CYS A 59 -7.84 17.37 2.41
C CYS A 59 -7.20 18.59 1.74
N SER A 60 -6.61 19.48 2.54
CA SER A 60 -6.02 20.75 2.08
C SER A 60 -4.59 20.56 1.57
N ARG A 61 -3.81 19.63 2.16
CA ARG A 61 -2.42 19.38 1.78
C ARG A 61 -2.03 17.91 1.94
N GLY A 62 -1.14 17.42 1.06
CA GLY A 62 -0.54 16.09 1.17
C GLY A 62 -1.51 14.96 0.86
N ARG A 63 -2.46 15.21 -0.06
CA ARG A 63 -3.37 14.16 -0.54
C ARG A 63 -2.59 13.16 -1.38
N GLY A 64 -2.74 11.88 -1.10
CA GLY A 64 -2.03 10.84 -1.85
C GLY A 64 -2.25 9.46 -1.29
N LEU A 65 -1.38 8.53 -1.67
CA LEU A 65 -1.31 7.17 -1.14
C LEU A 65 0.11 6.92 -0.63
N CYS A 66 0.22 6.13 0.42
CA CYS A 66 1.48 5.51 0.83
C CYS A 66 1.30 4.00 0.93
N ILE A 67 2.40 3.27 0.83
CA ILE A 67 2.43 1.81 0.98
C ILE A 67 3.05 1.52 2.34
N ALA A 68 2.28 0.93 3.25
CA ALA A 68 2.77 0.51 4.55
C ALA A 68 3.44 -0.87 4.45
N VAL A 69 4.75 -0.90 4.68
CA VAL A 69 5.52 -2.15 4.77
C VAL A 69 5.36 -2.80 6.15
N LYS A 70 6.06 -3.92 6.42
CA LYS A 70 5.88 -4.77 7.62
C LYS A 70 5.83 -4.02 8.96
N GLU A 71 6.64 -2.98 9.14
CA GLU A 71 6.75 -2.22 10.40
C GLU A 71 5.88 -0.96 10.43
N GLU A 72 5.11 -0.71 9.38
CA GLU A 72 4.26 0.45 9.22
C GLU A 72 2.78 0.07 9.35
N ALA A 73 1.90 1.03 9.54
CA ALA A 73 0.46 0.82 9.45
C ALA A 73 -0.21 2.10 8.94
N CYS A 74 -1.44 1.97 8.44
CA CYS A 74 -2.23 3.15 8.15
C CYS A 74 -2.57 3.84 9.48
N THR A 75 -2.42 5.16 9.51
CA THR A 75 -2.73 5.98 10.68
C THR A 75 -3.75 7.06 10.36
N THR A 76 -4.57 7.38 11.36
CA THR A 76 -5.40 8.58 11.44
C THR A 76 -5.10 9.28 12.76
N GLY A 77 -4.51 10.46 12.66
CA GLY A 77 -4.27 11.36 13.79
C GLY A 77 -5.34 12.44 13.84
N ARG A 78 -5.94 12.65 15.02
CA ARG A 78 -6.92 13.71 15.28
C ARG A 78 -6.40 14.61 16.39
N ILE A 79 -6.24 15.88 16.08
CA ILE A 79 -5.76 16.91 17.01
C ILE A 79 -6.96 17.72 17.47
N PHE A 80 -7.16 17.77 18.78
CA PHE A 80 -8.21 18.50 19.45
C PHE A 80 -7.61 19.65 20.25
N LYS A 81 -8.36 20.74 20.36
CA LYS A 81 -8.11 21.77 21.38
C LYS A 81 -8.42 21.20 22.77
N TYR A 82 -7.96 21.89 23.81
CA TYR A 82 -8.21 21.48 25.20
C TYR A 82 -9.72 21.43 25.56
N ASP A 83 -10.56 22.20 24.86
CA ASP A 83 -12.02 22.18 25.00
C ASP A 83 -12.70 20.99 24.28
N GLY A 84 -11.93 20.10 23.65
CA GLY A 84 -12.44 18.94 22.91
C GLY A 84 -12.81 19.24 21.45
N THR A 85 -12.67 20.48 20.98
CA THR A 85 -12.96 20.84 19.59
C THR A 85 -11.93 20.23 18.66
N LEU A 86 -12.36 19.46 17.66
CA LEU A 86 -11.48 18.96 16.59
C LEU A 86 -10.88 20.15 15.82
N TRP A 87 -9.56 20.19 15.75
CA TRP A 87 -8.83 21.25 15.04
C TRP A 87 -8.26 20.76 13.71
N LEU A 88 -7.67 19.56 13.69
CA LEU A 88 -6.98 19.03 12.52
C LEU A 88 -7.06 17.50 12.50
N THR A 89 -7.23 16.92 11.31
CA THR A 89 -7.00 15.50 11.06
C THR A 89 -5.84 15.33 10.08
N PHE A 90 -5.00 14.32 10.30
CA PHE A 90 -4.01 13.86 9.35
C PHE A 90 -4.04 12.34 9.20
N ARG A 91 -3.61 11.85 8.05
CA ARG A 91 -3.66 10.44 7.64
C ARG A 91 -2.41 10.09 6.85
N GLY A 92 -1.91 8.86 7.00
CA GLY A 92 -0.74 8.38 6.27
C GLY A 92 -0.25 7.02 6.77
N CYS A 93 1.03 6.74 6.54
CA CYS A 93 1.72 5.54 7.01
C CYS A 93 2.63 5.93 8.17
N LEU A 94 2.60 5.15 9.25
CA LEU A 94 3.41 5.40 10.44
C LEU A 94 4.10 4.12 10.90
N LYS A 95 5.41 4.21 11.15
CA LYS A 95 6.20 3.15 11.77
C LYS A 95 5.81 2.97 13.23
N ASN A 96 5.73 1.72 13.70
CA ASN A 96 5.42 1.39 15.09
C ASN A 96 4.13 2.07 15.59
N CYS A 97 3.11 2.13 14.72
CA CYS A 97 1.84 2.79 15.03
C CYS A 97 1.12 2.11 16.21
N ALA A 98 0.69 2.91 17.19
CA ALA A 98 -0.09 2.43 18.33
C ALA A 98 -1.37 3.27 18.52
N ASN A 99 -2.44 2.61 18.97
CA ASN A 99 -3.69 3.27 19.34
C ASN A 99 -3.51 3.99 20.68
N VAL A 100 -3.61 5.31 20.68
CA VAL A 100 -3.38 6.16 21.86
C VAL A 100 -4.39 7.28 21.87
N ASN A 101 -4.80 7.69 23.07
CA ASN A 101 -5.77 8.76 23.27
C ASN A 101 -5.19 9.84 24.19
N ASN A 102 -5.58 11.08 23.93
CA ASN A 102 -5.30 12.24 24.76
C ASN A 102 -3.80 12.46 25.04
N ILE A 103 -2.95 12.17 24.05
CA ILE A 103 -1.54 12.57 24.12
C ILE A 103 -1.49 14.09 24.19
N LYS A 104 -0.91 14.63 25.26
CA LYS A 104 -0.71 16.06 25.41
C LYS A 104 0.39 16.52 24.47
N TRP A 105 0.08 17.46 23.58
CA TRP A 105 1.05 18.14 22.76
C TRP A 105 0.83 19.65 22.88
N SER A 106 1.60 20.28 23.76
CA SER A 106 1.39 21.69 24.13
C SER A 106 -0.05 21.90 24.62
N VAL A 107 -0.81 22.80 23.99
CA VAL A 107 -2.22 23.11 24.29
C VAL A 107 -3.23 22.19 23.60
N TYR A 108 -2.76 21.19 22.84
CA TYR A 108 -3.60 20.27 22.09
C TYR A 108 -3.59 18.86 22.68
N LEU A 109 -4.65 18.11 22.39
CA LEU A 109 -4.78 16.69 22.67
C LEU A 109 -4.77 15.93 21.34
N VAL A 110 -3.96 14.87 21.26
CA VAL A 110 -3.80 14.07 20.04
C VAL A 110 -4.27 12.64 20.28
N ASN A 111 -5.13 12.16 19.39
CA ASN A 111 -5.53 10.76 19.31
C ASN A 111 -4.94 10.15 18.04
N PHE A 112 -4.30 8.99 18.16
CA PHE A 112 -3.87 8.18 17.02
C PHE A 112 -4.70 6.91 16.94
N ARG A 113 -5.13 6.57 15.73
CA ARG A 113 -5.75 5.30 15.38
C ARG A 113 -4.97 4.64 14.27
N CYS A 114 -4.71 3.35 14.43
CA CYS A 114 -3.90 2.54 13.53
C CYS A 114 -4.74 1.37 13.00
N CYS A 115 -4.58 1.05 11.72
CA CYS A 115 -5.21 -0.12 11.10
C CYS A 115 -4.27 -0.77 10.07
N ARG A 116 -4.40 -2.09 9.92
CA ARG A 116 -3.65 -2.88 8.93
C ARG A 116 -4.48 -4.01 8.29
N SER A 117 -5.81 -3.94 8.38
CA SER A 117 -6.68 -5.06 7.98
C SER A 117 -6.91 -5.19 6.48
N HIS A 118 -6.84 -4.09 5.73
CA HIS A 118 -7.05 -4.04 4.29
C HIS A 118 -6.54 -2.71 3.72
N ASP A 119 -6.47 -2.59 2.40
CA ASP A 119 -6.14 -1.35 1.71
C ASP A 119 -7.14 -0.24 2.06
N LEU A 120 -6.62 0.98 2.23
CA LEU A 120 -7.37 2.20 2.54
C LEU A 120 -8.20 2.12 3.83
N CYS A 121 -7.84 1.23 4.77
CA CYS A 121 -8.57 1.06 6.04
C CYS A 121 -8.70 2.33 6.89
N ASN A 122 -7.93 3.38 6.59
CA ASN A 122 -7.99 4.67 7.26
C ASN A 122 -8.87 5.71 6.56
N GLU A 123 -9.71 5.34 5.58
CA GLU A 123 -10.70 6.25 4.98
C GLU A 123 -11.92 6.50 5.90
N ASP A 124 -12.37 5.49 6.64
CA ASP A 124 -13.65 5.51 7.39
C ASP A 124 -13.51 5.73 8.91
N ILE A 125 -12.31 6.12 9.39
CA ILE A 125 -12.00 6.37 10.83
C ILE A 125 -12.12 7.86 11.19
#